data_AF-A0A3B0Z3T5-F1
#
_entry.id   AF-A0A3B0Z3T5-F1
#
_cell.length_a   1.000
_cell.length_b   1.000
_cell.length_c   1.000
_cell.angle_alpha   90.00
_cell.angle_beta   90.00
_cell.angle_gamma   90.00
#
_symmetry.space_group_name_H-M   'P 1'
#
loop_
_entity.id
_entity.type
_entity.pdbx_description
1 polymer ?
#
loop_
_entity_poly.entity_id
_entity_poly.type
_entity_poly.pdbx_seq_one_letter_code
_entity_poly.pdbx_strand_id
1 'polypeptide(L)'
;MQIIKFFMAALLMFSLSAYSYAGIKDKKAQKESELTMNTAASEVKSACGNAKLDVDIDWTNWDQYDYSKMSGKAKKATVISYTGNLVKSVLDEMVELCKDADYKAELAKISSFKISGKKDQKDRYVAFSLSDTTLNITLNADGITSWKNAKLLKAVWE
;
A
#
# COMPACT_ATOMS: atom_id res chain seq x y z
N MET A 1 19.34 9.87 49.55
CA MET A 1 17.95 9.43 49.81
C MET A 1 17.04 10.63 49.53
N GLN A 2 16.04 10.44 48.64
CA GLN A 2 15.10 11.42 48.09
C GLN A 2 15.76 12.54 47.26
N ILE A 3 15.31 12.77 46.02
CA ILE A 3 14.33 13.81 45.71
C ILE A 3 13.56 13.46 44.42
N ILE A 4 12.25 13.31 44.60
CA ILE A 4 11.16 13.83 43.77
C ILE A 4 10.96 13.28 42.35
N LYS A 5 9.90 12.47 42.26
CA LYS A 5 9.09 12.18 41.08
C LYS A 5 8.62 13.49 40.43
N PHE A 6 8.92 13.72 39.16
CA PHE A 6 8.12 14.60 38.31
C PHE A 6 7.41 13.77 37.24
N PHE A 7 6.13 13.57 37.51
CA PHE A 7 5.09 13.34 36.51
C PHE A 7 5.18 14.42 35.45
N MET A 8 5.38 14.05 34.19
CA MET A 8 5.10 14.95 33.06
C MET A 8 4.14 14.22 32.14
N ALA A 9 2.85 14.47 32.41
CA ALA A 9 1.74 14.11 31.56
C ALA A 9 1.84 14.91 30.25
N ALA A 10 2.27 14.25 29.18
CA ALA A 10 2.12 14.78 27.84
C ALA A 10 0.67 14.56 27.39
N LEU A 11 -0.11 15.64 27.48
CA LEU A 11 -1.44 15.80 26.92
C LEU A 11 -1.36 15.65 25.39
N LEU A 12 -1.48 14.41 24.88
CA LEU A 12 -1.71 14.15 23.46
C LEU A 12 -3.14 14.57 23.13
N MET A 13 -3.30 15.82 22.69
CA MET A 13 -4.46 16.27 21.94
C MET A 13 -4.52 15.47 20.63
N PHE A 14 -5.13 14.28 20.66
CA PHE A 14 -5.58 13.62 19.45
C PHE A 14 -6.75 14.44 18.91
N SER A 15 -6.43 15.30 17.95
CA SER A 15 -7.39 15.89 17.04
C SER A 15 -8.23 14.76 16.45
N LEU A 16 -9.49 14.66 16.87
CA LEU A 16 -10.51 13.87 16.19
C LEU A 16 -10.76 14.54 14.83
N SER A 17 -9.87 14.31 13.87
CA SER A 17 -10.22 14.50 12.47
C SER A 17 -11.43 13.60 12.21
N ALA A 18 -12.50 14.20 11.73
CA ALA A 18 -13.76 13.54 11.42
C ALA A 18 -13.51 12.37 10.45
N TYR A 19 -13.27 11.18 10.99
CA TYR A 19 -13.30 9.94 10.24
C TYR A 19 -14.75 9.74 9.82
N SER A 20 -15.03 9.97 8.54
CA SER A 20 -16.17 9.36 7.86
C SER A 20 -16.21 7.90 8.32
N TYR A 21 -17.26 7.52 9.05
CA TYR A 21 -17.31 6.22 9.71
C TYR A 21 -17.50 5.15 8.63
N ALA A 22 -16.39 4.60 8.14
CA ALA A 22 -16.40 3.50 7.20
C ALA A 22 -17.38 2.42 7.68
N GLY A 23 -18.35 2.06 6.84
CA GLY A 23 -19.34 1.06 7.19
C GLY A 23 -18.67 -0.28 7.51
N ILE A 24 -19.35 -1.16 8.26
CA ILE A 24 -18.80 -2.48 8.63
C ILE A 24 -18.31 -3.27 7.40
N LYS A 25 -18.98 -3.11 6.24
CA LYS A 25 -18.57 -3.74 4.98
C LYS A 25 -17.22 -3.23 4.47
N ASP A 26 -17.00 -1.92 4.52
CA ASP A 26 -15.73 -1.30 4.10
C ASP A 26 -14.59 -1.75 5.03
N LYS A 27 -14.82 -1.75 6.35
CA LYS A 27 -13.83 -2.23 7.33
C LYS A 27 -13.44 -3.70 7.12
N LYS A 28 -14.40 -4.56 6.77
CA LYS A 28 -14.11 -5.96 6.44
C LYS A 28 -13.27 -6.08 5.18
N ALA A 29 -13.60 -5.31 4.13
CA ALA A 29 -12.85 -5.31 2.89
C ALA A 29 -11.42 -4.77 3.07
N GLN A 30 -11.21 -3.76 3.91
CA GLN A 30 -9.88 -3.23 4.25
C GLN A 30 -9.02 -4.31 4.91
N LYS A 31 -9.56 -4.99 5.93
CA LYS A 31 -8.87 -6.10 6.62
C LYS A 31 -8.51 -7.25 5.68
N GLU A 32 -9.42 -7.62 4.79
CA GLU A 32 -9.15 -8.66 3.79
C GLU A 32 -8.04 -8.24 2.83
N SER A 33 -8.06 -6.98 2.37
CA SER A 33 -7.01 -6.44 1.50
C SER A 33 -5.66 -6.43 2.17
N GLU A 34 -5.60 -5.96 3.42
CA GLU A 34 -4.39 -5.94 4.24
C GLU A 34 -3.84 -7.35 4.46
N LEU A 35 -4.70 -8.35 4.70
CA LEU A 35 -4.27 -9.74 4.83
C LEU A 35 -3.64 -10.27 3.53
N THR A 36 -4.30 -10.04 2.38
CA THR A 36 -3.79 -10.44 1.07
C THR A 36 -2.44 -9.77 0.76
N MET A 37 -2.33 -8.46 1.04
CA MET A 37 -1.09 -7.71 0.87
C MET A 37 0.04 -8.24 1.76
N ASN A 38 -0.21 -8.46 3.05
CA ASN A 38 0.78 -8.94 3.99
C ASN A 38 1.27 -10.36 3.67
N THR A 39 0.39 -11.19 3.11
CA THR A 39 0.75 -12.52 2.60
C THR A 39 1.73 -12.39 1.44
N ALA A 40 1.37 -11.60 0.42
CA ALA A 40 2.22 -11.37 -0.75
C ALA A 40 3.56 -10.69 -0.40
N ALA A 41 3.55 -9.76 0.57
CA ALA A 41 4.77 -9.15 1.07
C ALA A 41 5.70 -10.15 1.76
N SER A 42 5.16 -11.18 2.41
CA SER A 42 5.96 -12.25 3.01
C SER A 42 6.65 -13.11 1.95
N GLU A 43 6.03 -13.26 0.78
CA GLU A 43 6.62 -13.92 -0.39
C GLU A 43 7.78 -13.07 -0.94
N VAL A 44 7.60 -11.75 -1.07
CA VAL A 44 8.67 -10.81 -1.45
C VAL A 44 9.84 -10.89 -0.47
N LYS A 45 9.59 -10.84 0.85
CA LYS A 45 10.65 -11.00 1.88
C LYS A 45 11.50 -12.25 1.63
N SER A 46 10.84 -13.37 1.35
CA SER A 46 11.48 -14.65 1.15
C SER A 46 12.26 -14.71 -0.17
N ALA A 47 11.69 -14.23 -1.28
CA ALA A 47 12.31 -14.28 -2.60
C ALA A 47 13.49 -13.29 -2.75
N CYS A 48 13.30 -12.08 -2.22
CA CYS A 48 14.20 -10.95 -2.41
C CYS A 48 15.22 -10.77 -1.28
N GLY A 49 15.01 -11.39 -0.12
CA GLY A 49 15.94 -11.31 1.03
C GLY A 49 15.71 -10.10 1.94
N ASN A 50 14.53 -9.49 1.91
CA ASN A 50 14.18 -8.34 2.75
C ASN A 50 13.80 -8.75 4.18
N ALA A 51 14.78 -8.91 5.07
CA ALA A 51 14.53 -9.36 6.44
C ALA A 51 13.61 -8.43 7.27
N LYS A 52 13.49 -7.15 6.91
CA LYS A 52 12.77 -6.11 7.68
C LYS A 52 11.77 -5.31 6.84
N LEU A 53 11.15 -5.92 5.84
CA LEU A 53 10.14 -5.21 5.03
C LEU A 53 8.85 -4.95 5.83
N ASP A 54 8.51 -3.69 6.01
CA ASP A 54 7.24 -3.24 6.54
C ASP A 54 6.28 -2.87 5.42
N VAL A 55 4.97 -3.07 5.61
CA VAL A 55 3.95 -2.77 4.60
C VAL A 55 2.78 -2.05 5.25
N ASP A 56 2.51 -0.85 4.75
CA ASP A 56 1.43 0.00 5.22
C ASP A 56 0.56 0.50 4.06
N ILE A 57 -0.73 0.68 4.33
CA ILE A 57 -1.68 1.25 3.37
C ILE A 57 -2.46 2.40 4.01
N ASP A 58 -2.32 3.58 3.43
CA ASP A 58 -3.07 4.75 3.82
C ASP A 58 -4.43 4.77 3.11
N TRP A 59 -5.51 4.36 3.78
CA TRP A 59 -6.86 4.34 3.20
C TRP A 59 -7.51 5.71 2.98
N THR A 60 -6.87 6.83 3.35
CA THR A 60 -7.49 8.17 3.42
C THR A 60 -8.11 8.62 2.09
N ASN A 61 -7.46 8.36 0.96
CA ASN A 61 -7.93 8.83 -0.34
C ASN A 61 -9.14 8.04 -0.89
N TRP A 62 -9.44 6.85 -0.35
CA TRP A 62 -10.52 6.00 -0.89
C TRP A 62 -11.90 6.60 -0.61
N ASP A 63 -12.05 7.35 0.47
CA ASP A 63 -13.32 8.03 0.79
C ASP A 63 -13.64 9.18 -0.18
N GLN A 64 -12.63 9.67 -0.92
CA GLN A 64 -12.77 10.83 -1.81
C GLN A 64 -13.11 10.44 -3.26
N TYR A 65 -13.05 9.16 -3.59
CA TYR A 65 -13.34 8.70 -4.96
C TYR A 65 -14.82 8.82 -5.32
N ASP A 66 -15.07 9.20 -6.57
CA ASP A 66 -16.42 9.16 -7.14
C ASP A 66 -16.72 7.73 -7.64
N TYR A 67 -17.27 6.91 -6.74
CA TYR A 67 -17.66 5.53 -7.05
C TYR A 67 -18.75 5.42 -8.13
N SER A 68 -19.51 6.50 -8.40
CA SER A 68 -20.50 6.50 -9.47
C SER A 68 -19.89 6.49 -10.87
N LYS A 69 -18.63 6.95 -10.98
CA LYS A 69 -17.85 6.99 -12.22
C LYS A 69 -16.96 5.77 -12.44
N MET A 70 -16.94 4.83 -11.49
CA MET A 70 -16.11 3.64 -11.61
C MET A 70 -16.61 2.70 -12.69
N SER A 71 -15.66 2.08 -13.39
CA SER A 71 -15.91 1.04 -14.37
C SER A 71 -16.72 -0.09 -13.72
N GLY A 72 -17.76 -0.55 -14.41
CA GLY A 72 -18.68 -1.57 -13.88
C GLY A 72 -19.55 -1.10 -12.71
N LYS A 73 -19.58 0.19 -12.37
CA LYS A 73 -20.33 0.76 -11.23
C LYS A 73 -19.99 0.07 -9.90
N ALA A 74 -18.72 -0.29 -9.74
CA ALA A 74 -18.25 -1.01 -8.56
C ALA A 74 -18.48 -0.19 -7.29
N LYS A 75 -18.98 -0.85 -6.23
CA LYS A 75 -19.20 -0.23 -4.93
C LYS A 75 -17.88 -0.13 -4.16
N LYS A 76 -17.81 0.82 -3.23
CA LYS A 76 -16.63 1.06 -2.38
C LYS A 76 -16.02 -0.19 -1.75
N ALA A 77 -16.80 -0.99 -1.04
CA ALA A 77 -16.29 -2.22 -0.43
C ALA A 77 -15.66 -3.19 -1.46
N THR A 78 -16.24 -3.30 -2.66
CA THR A 78 -15.71 -4.15 -3.73
C THR A 78 -14.37 -3.62 -4.24
N VAL A 79 -14.27 -2.30 -4.43
CA VAL A 79 -13.06 -1.62 -4.90
C VAL A 79 -11.93 -1.71 -3.88
N ILE A 80 -12.26 -1.57 -2.59
CA ILE A 80 -11.32 -1.80 -1.49
C ILE A 80 -10.79 -3.24 -1.57
N SER A 81 -11.65 -4.24 -1.64
CA SER A 81 -11.22 -5.66 -1.77
C SER A 81 -10.31 -5.89 -2.99
N TYR A 82 -10.63 -5.28 -4.14
CA TYR A 82 -9.79 -5.36 -5.34
C TYR A 82 -8.43 -4.66 -5.20
N THR A 83 -8.30 -3.70 -4.29
CA THR A 83 -7.02 -3.05 -3.99
C THR A 83 -6.00 -4.08 -3.48
N GLY A 84 -6.40 -4.98 -2.58
CA GLY A 84 -5.52 -6.04 -2.08
C GLY A 84 -4.99 -6.95 -3.19
N ASN A 85 -5.84 -7.34 -4.14
CA ASN A 85 -5.44 -8.16 -5.29
C ASN A 85 -4.51 -7.42 -6.25
N LEU A 86 -4.76 -6.13 -6.49
CA LEU A 86 -3.87 -5.31 -7.33
C LEU A 86 -2.48 -5.19 -6.71
N VAL A 87 -2.40 -4.93 -5.40
CA VAL A 87 -1.12 -4.90 -4.69
C VAL A 87 -0.44 -6.26 -4.76
N LYS A 88 -1.17 -7.36 -4.50
CA LYS A 88 -0.61 -8.71 -4.65
C LYS A 88 0.01 -8.90 -6.03
N SER A 89 -0.69 -8.55 -7.11
CA SER A 89 -0.14 -8.66 -8.46
C SER A 89 1.15 -7.87 -8.65
N VAL A 90 1.25 -6.65 -8.09
CA VAL A 90 2.49 -5.87 -8.10
C VAL A 90 3.62 -6.56 -7.33
N LEU A 91 3.31 -7.16 -6.17
CA LEU A 91 4.28 -7.86 -5.35
C LEU A 91 4.72 -9.19 -5.97
N ASP A 92 3.83 -9.90 -6.67
CA ASP A 92 4.16 -11.09 -7.46
C ASP A 92 5.17 -10.77 -8.56
N GLU A 93 5.03 -9.61 -9.23
CA GLU A 93 6.02 -9.13 -10.20
C GLU A 93 7.38 -8.84 -9.54
N MET A 94 7.40 -8.31 -8.31
CA MET A 94 8.66 -8.13 -7.56
C MET A 94 9.34 -9.47 -7.28
N VAL A 95 8.58 -10.49 -6.89
CA VAL A 95 9.11 -11.85 -6.69
C VAL A 95 9.76 -12.35 -7.97
N GLU A 96 9.14 -12.12 -9.14
CA GLU A 96 9.72 -12.49 -10.43
C GLU A 96 11.02 -11.71 -10.73
N LEU A 97 11.04 -10.40 -10.48
CA LEU A 97 12.23 -9.57 -10.65
C LEU A 97 13.41 -10.04 -9.80
N CYS A 98 13.16 -10.50 -8.57
CA CYS A 98 14.19 -11.01 -7.67
C CYS A 98 14.87 -12.30 -8.12
N LYS A 99 14.43 -12.91 -9.24
CA LYS A 99 15.18 -14.00 -9.89
C LYS A 99 16.41 -13.48 -10.64
N ASP A 100 16.40 -12.22 -11.04
CA ASP A 100 17.56 -11.52 -11.58
C ASP A 100 18.41 -10.95 -10.44
N ALA A 101 19.73 -11.18 -10.48
CA ALA A 101 20.62 -10.86 -9.38
C ALA A 101 20.76 -9.34 -9.15
N ASP A 102 20.74 -8.54 -10.21
CA ASP A 102 20.91 -7.09 -10.13
C ASP A 102 19.66 -6.45 -9.52
N TYR A 103 18.49 -6.85 -10.00
CA TYR A 103 17.21 -6.43 -9.41
C TYR A 103 17.06 -6.92 -7.97
N LYS A 104 17.49 -8.15 -7.66
CA LYS A 104 17.44 -8.69 -6.30
C LYS A 104 18.26 -7.85 -5.33
N ALA A 105 19.46 -7.42 -5.72
CA ALA A 105 20.34 -6.61 -4.88
C ALA A 105 19.72 -5.24 -4.55
N GLU A 106 19.05 -4.60 -5.52
CA GLU A 106 18.35 -3.34 -5.30
C GLU A 106 17.06 -3.52 -4.49
N LEU A 107 16.25 -4.52 -4.83
CA LEU A 107 15.00 -4.82 -4.13
C LEU A 107 15.25 -5.18 -2.66
N ALA A 108 16.34 -5.90 -2.35
CA ALA A 108 16.74 -6.25 -0.99
C ALA A 108 17.01 -5.04 -0.07
N LYS A 109 17.31 -3.86 -0.66
CA LYS A 109 17.52 -2.62 0.11
C LYS A 109 16.21 -2.01 0.61
N ILE A 110 15.07 -2.37 0.03
CA ILE A 110 13.78 -1.83 0.45
C ILE A 110 13.43 -2.34 1.85
N SER A 111 13.10 -1.43 2.75
CA SER A 111 12.65 -1.72 4.11
C SER A 111 11.17 -1.41 4.33
N SER A 112 10.53 -0.66 3.43
CA SER A 112 9.12 -0.31 3.58
C SER A 112 8.41 -0.18 2.23
N PHE A 113 7.17 -0.68 2.18
CA PHE A 113 6.19 -0.34 1.15
C PHE A 113 5.14 0.59 1.75
N LYS A 114 4.98 1.76 1.12
CA LYS A 114 3.90 2.70 1.44
C LYS A 114 2.89 2.72 0.32
N ILE A 115 1.72 2.17 0.59
CA ILE A 115 0.65 2.03 -0.39
C ILE A 115 -0.37 3.13 -0.16
N SER A 116 -0.80 3.79 -1.23
CA SER A 116 -1.82 4.84 -1.16
C SER A 116 -2.65 4.89 -2.43
N GLY A 117 -3.77 5.61 -2.36
CA GLY A 117 -4.68 5.81 -3.47
C GLY A 117 -4.28 7.10 -4.16
N LYS A 118 -4.43 7.18 -5.48
CA LYS A 118 -4.30 8.44 -6.19
C LYS A 118 -5.35 9.43 -5.70
N LYS A 119 -5.00 10.71 -5.73
CA LYS A 119 -5.92 11.81 -5.38
C LYS A 119 -7.06 11.96 -6.40
N ASP A 120 -6.84 11.52 -7.63
CA ASP A 120 -7.83 11.52 -8.69
C ASP A 120 -7.88 10.16 -9.42
N GLN A 121 -8.91 9.98 -10.25
CA GLN A 121 -9.16 8.75 -11.00
C GLN A 121 -8.69 8.83 -12.46
N LYS A 122 -7.93 9.86 -12.86
CA LYS A 122 -7.64 10.11 -14.28
C LYS A 122 -6.65 9.12 -14.88
N ASP A 123 -5.63 8.74 -14.12
CA ASP A 123 -4.58 7.83 -14.59
C ASP A 123 -4.77 6.42 -14.01
N ARG A 124 -5.07 5.46 -14.88
CA ARG A 124 -5.43 4.08 -14.56
C ARG A 124 -4.25 3.21 -14.11
N TYR A 125 -3.01 3.66 -14.30
CA TYR A 125 -1.85 2.82 -14.00
C TYR A 125 -1.36 2.97 -12.57
N VAL A 126 -0.69 1.94 -12.04
CA VAL A 126 0.03 2.05 -10.77
C VAL A 126 1.22 2.99 -10.97
N ALA A 127 1.43 3.90 -10.03
CA ALA A 127 2.62 4.73 -9.99
C ALA A 127 3.58 4.22 -8.92
N PHE A 128 4.87 4.23 -9.24
CA PHE A 128 5.94 3.81 -8.35
C PHE A 128 6.91 4.96 -8.15
N SER A 129 7.42 5.11 -6.92
CA SER A 129 8.56 5.98 -6.65
C SER A 129 9.37 5.44 -5.48
N LEU A 130 10.69 5.51 -5.57
CA LEU A 130 11.61 5.09 -4.52
C LEU A 130 12.16 6.33 -3.83
N SER A 131 11.99 6.39 -2.51
CA SER A 131 12.63 7.40 -1.65
C SER A 131 13.42 6.66 -0.59
N ASP A 132 14.74 6.75 -0.65
CA ASP A 132 15.67 5.97 0.17
C ASP A 132 15.35 4.47 0.10
N THR A 133 14.96 3.85 1.22
CA THR A 133 14.58 2.44 1.32
C THR A 133 13.06 2.24 1.33
N THR A 134 12.29 3.26 0.95
CA THR A 134 10.81 3.22 0.92
C THR A 134 10.31 3.27 -0.51
N LEU A 135 9.65 2.19 -0.94
CA LEU A 135 8.94 2.18 -2.22
C LEU A 135 7.49 2.63 -1.98
N ASN A 136 7.11 3.72 -2.63
CA ASN A 136 5.75 4.23 -2.62
C ASN A 136 5.00 3.65 -3.82
N ILE A 137 3.85 3.04 -3.55
CA ILE A 137 2.98 2.40 -4.53
C ILE A 137 1.64 3.16 -4.52
N THR A 138 1.35 3.91 -5.58
CA THR A 138 0.11 4.69 -5.67
C THR A 138 -0.85 4.08 -6.67
N LEU A 139 -2.01 3.65 -6.17
CA LEU A 139 -3.00 2.86 -6.87
C LEU A 139 -4.17 3.73 -7.33
N ASN A 140 -4.69 3.45 -8.52
CA ASN A 140 -6.01 3.95 -8.91
C ASN A 140 -7.06 2.87 -8.61
N ALA A 141 -8.11 3.26 -7.90
CA ALA A 141 -9.26 2.42 -7.60
C ALA A 141 -9.95 1.83 -8.85
N ASP A 142 -9.86 2.49 -10.00
CA ASP A 142 -10.42 2.05 -11.28
C ASP A 142 -9.41 1.30 -12.18
N GLY A 143 -8.19 1.06 -11.67
CA GLY A 143 -7.03 0.54 -12.41
C GLY A 143 -6.68 -0.93 -12.16
N ILE A 144 -7.67 -1.79 -11.93
CA ILE A 144 -7.49 -3.11 -11.28
C ILE A 144 -6.81 -4.18 -12.18
N THR A 145 -6.60 -3.93 -13.48
CA THR A 145 -6.07 -4.94 -14.42
C THR A 145 -4.96 -4.40 -15.34
N SER A 146 -3.95 -3.76 -14.77
CA SER A 146 -2.84 -3.22 -15.56
C SER A 146 -1.78 -4.29 -15.87
N TRP A 147 -1.73 -4.73 -17.13
CA TRP A 147 -0.64 -5.57 -17.67
C TRP A 147 0.72 -4.86 -17.71
N LYS A 148 0.77 -3.57 -17.37
CA LYS A 148 2.00 -2.75 -17.38
C LYS A 148 2.75 -2.75 -16.05
N ASN A 149 2.23 -3.40 -15.00
CA ASN A 149 2.80 -3.32 -13.66
C ASN A 149 4.28 -3.70 -13.63
N ALA A 150 4.67 -4.81 -14.25
CA ALA A 150 6.06 -5.23 -14.36
C ALA A 150 6.96 -4.16 -15.00
N LYS A 151 6.52 -3.58 -16.12
CA LYS A 151 7.27 -2.53 -16.83
C LYS A 151 7.41 -1.26 -15.99
N LEU A 152 6.31 -0.81 -15.37
CA LEU A 152 6.29 0.40 -14.57
C LEU A 152 7.12 0.25 -13.28
N LEU A 153 7.15 -0.96 -12.73
CA LEU A 153 7.97 -1.29 -11.58
C LEU A 153 9.46 -1.31 -11.93
N LYS A 154 9.85 -1.96 -13.03
CA LYS A 154 11.25 -1.97 -13.51
C LYS A 154 11.81 -0.57 -13.73
N ALA A 155 10.99 0.33 -14.28
CA ALA A 155 11.36 1.72 -14.54
C ALA A 155 11.71 2.55 -13.29
N VAL A 156 11.56 2.02 -12.08
CA VAL A 156 12.06 2.65 -10.85
C VAL A 156 13.60 2.62 -10.78
N TRP A 157 14.23 1.65 -11.45
CA TRP A 157 15.68 1.42 -11.44
C TRP A 157 16.36 1.66 -12.79
N GLU A 158 15.62 2.16 -13.78
CA GLU A 158 16.13 2.54 -15.12
C GLU A 158 16.21 4.07 -15.23
#